data_AF-A0A1J5P6J8-F1
#
_entry.id   AF-A0A1J5P6J8-F1
#
_cell.length_a   1.000
_cell.length_b   1.000
_cell.length_c   1.000
_cell.angle_alpha   90.00
_cell.angle_beta   90.00
_cell.angle_gamma   90.00
#
_symmetry.space_group_name_H-M   'P 1'
#
loop_
_entity.id
_entity.type
_entity.pdbx_description
1 polymer ?
#
loop_
_entity_poly.entity_id
_entity_poly.type
_entity_poly.pdbx_seq_one_letter_code
_entity_poly.pdbx_strand_id
1 'polypeptide(L)'
;MRGTGYAALDTEVRNLSAIDQGQTKYAEVKVAALAGFLMAKAAAAHGRGKPKDWYDIAFVLIHNDLGGVDAAIERTNSVFPNVLKGPGKTWLTELLANFAETNSQGVEAYATQMFLDHPELDRETLSADAYLAVSQFCKGIGLS
;
A
#
# COMPACT_ATOMS: atom_id res chain seq x y z
N MET A 1 -1.73 -17.64 -10.94
CA MET A 1 -2.22 -16.32 -10.51
C MET A 1 -1.96 -15.32 -11.63
N ARG A 2 -2.98 -14.79 -12.29
CA ARG A 2 -2.83 -13.63 -13.19
C ARG A 2 -3.12 -12.38 -12.35
N GLY A 3 -2.07 -11.65 -11.97
CA GLY A 3 -2.21 -10.38 -11.25
C GLY A 3 -2.83 -9.30 -12.16
N THR A 4 -3.35 -8.23 -11.57
CA THR A 4 -3.99 -7.12 -12.30
C THR A 4 -3.07 -6.33 -13.22
N GLY A 5 -1.76 -6.57 -13.17
CA GLY A 5 -0.76 -5.93 -14.02
C GLY A 5 -0.31 -4.54 -13.53
N TYR A 6 -1.01 -3.90 -12.59
CA TYR A 6 -0.65 -2.55 -12.12
C TYR A 6 0.77 -2.45 -11.53
N ALA A 7 1.23 -3.50 -10.85
CA ALA A 7 2.61 -3.59 -10.37
C ALA A 7 3.66 -3.52 -11.50
N ALA A 8 3.30 -3.93 -12.72
CA ALA A 8 4.17 -3.87 -13.89
C ALA A 8 3.99 -2.58 -14.72
N LEU A 9 2.93 -1.80 -14.45
CA LEU A 9 2.65 -0.52 -15.13
C LEU A 9 3.32 0.67 -14.45
N ASP A 10 3.77 0.51 -13.20
CA ASP A 10 4.56 1.48 -12.46
C ASP A 10 5.75 0.73 -11.85
N THR A 11 6.90 0.78 -12.51
CA THR A 11 8.11 0.06 -12.09
C THR A 11 9.29 0.99 -11.92
N GLU A 12 10.12 0.71 -10.92
CA GLU A 12 11.44 1.31 -10.74
C GLU A 12 12.53 0.22 -10.83
N VAL A 13 13.74 0.62 -11.22
CA VAL A 13 14.91 -0.27 -11.23
C VAL A 13 15.65 -0.10 -9.93
N ARG A 14 15.82 -1.18 -9.17
CA ARG A 14 16.65 -1.24 -7.97
C ARG A 14 17.91 -2.04 -8.26
N ASN A 15 19.05 -1.49 -7.86
CA ASN A 15 20.33 -2.21 -7.87
C ASN A 15 20.45 -3.00 -6.57
N LEU A 16 20.55 -4.31 -6.69
CA LEU A 16 20.89 -5.20 -5.58
C LEU A 16 22.34 -5.60 -5.70
N SER A 17 23.05 -5.67 -4.57
CA SER A 17 24.38 -6.25 -4.50
C SER A 17 24.40 -7.36 -3.45
N ALA A 18 25.17 -8.41 -3.73
CA ALA A 18 25.40 -9.51 -2.81
C ALA A 18 26.82 -10.05 -2.99
N ILE A 19 27.41 -10.54 -1.90
CA ILE A 19 28.66 -11.29 -1.97
C ILE A 19 28.30 -12.75 -2.22
N ASP A 20 28.72 -13.27 -3.36
CA ASP A 20 28.56 -14.68 -3.72
C ASP A 20 29.94 -15.26 -4.01
N GLN A 21 30.33 -16.29 -3.25
CA GLN A 21 31.66 -16.92 -3.30
C GLN A 21 32.83 -15.94 -3.23
N GLY A 22 32.72 -14.89 -2.41
CA GLY A 22 33.76 -13.88 -2.22
C GLY A 22 33.84 -12.83 -3.32
N GLN A 23 32.92 -12.83 -4.29
CA GLN A 23 32.81 -11.78 -5.30
C GLN A 23 31.52 -10.97 -5.11
N THR A 24 31.61 -9.65 -5.21
CA THR A 24 30.43 -8.79 -5.23
C THR A 24 29.74 -8.92 -6.59
N LYS A 25 28.51 -9.43 -6.57
CA LYS A 25 27.61 -9.47 -7.73
C LYS A 25 26.60 -8.35 -7.63
N TYR A 26 26.21 -7.83 -8.79
CA TYR A 26 25.17 -6.81 -8.93
C TYR A 26 24.03 -7.36 -9.78
N ALA A 27 22.80 -7.01 -9.43
CA ALA A 27 21.62 -7.32 -10.22
C ALA A 27 20.70 -6.10 -10.28
N GLU A 28 20.24 -5.77 -11.49
CA GLU A 28 19.15 -4.83 -11.70
C GLU A 28 17.82 -5.57 -11.62
N VAL A 29 16.97 -5.17 -10.69
CA VAL A 29 15.65 -5.76 -10.53
C VAL A 29 14.59 -4.68 -10.75
N LYS A 30 13.65 -4.95 -11.65
CA LYS A 30 12.44 -4.14 -11.80
C LYS A 30 11.47 -4.49 -10.69
N VAL A 31 11.17 -3.53 -9.83
CA VAL A 31 10.20 -3.66 -8.74
C VAL A 31 9.03 -2.72 -8.99
N ALA A 32 7.87 -3.04 -8.42
CA ALA A 32 6.74 -2.13 -8.46
C ALA A 32 7.07 -0.85 -7.68
N ALA A 33 6.87 0.29 -8.31
CA ALA A 33 6.92 1.58 -7.63
C ALA A 33 5.61 1.79 -6.84
N LEU A 34 5.60 2.84 -6.00
CA LEU A 34 4.59 3.06 -4.96
C LEU A 34 3.15 2.97 -5.47
N ALA A 35 2.81 3.66 -6.57
CA ALA A 35 1.44 3.68 -7.06
C ALA A 35 1.03 2.32 -7.64
N GLY A 36 1.94 1.65 -8.35
CA GLY A 36 1.68 0.31 -8.90
C GLY A 36 1.42 -0.72 -7.81
N PHE A 37 2.20 -0.63 -6.72
CA PHE A 37 2.01 -1.47 -5.54
C PHE A 37 0.64 -1.21 -4.89
N LEU A 38 0.30 0.05 -4.61
CA LEU A 38 -0.96 0.42 -3.97
C LEU A 38 -2.18 -0.04 -4.81
N MET A 39 -2.16 0.17 -6.12
CA MET A 39 -3.25 -0.27 -7.00
C MET A 39 -3.36 -1.79 -7.12
N ALA A 40 -2.23 -2.50 -7.16
CA ALA A 40 -2.23 -3.96 -7.14
C ALA A 40 -2.78 -4.51 -5.82
N LYS A 41 -2.44 -3.89 -4.69
CA LYS A 41 -2.93 -4.27 -3.37
C LYS A 41 -4.39 -3.94 -3.14
N ALA A 42 -4.87 -2.77 -3.56
CA ALA A 42 -6.29 -2.43 -3.49
C ALA A 42 -7.14 -3.43 -4.29
N ALA A 43 -6.72 -3.76 -5.51
CA ALA A 43 -7.42 -4.75 -6.33
C ALA A 43 -7.40 -6.16 -5.70
N ALA A 44 -6.27 -6.54 -5.09
CA ALA A 44 -6.16 -7.80 -4.38
C ALA A 44 -7.04 -7.84 -3.13
N ALA A 45 -7.04 -6.78 -2.32
CA ALA A 45 -7.87 -6.64 -1.14
C ALA A 45 -9.36 -6.78 -1.50
N HIS A 46 -9.82 -6.14 -2.58
CA HIS A 46 -11.17 -6.33 -3.12
C HIS A 46 -11.44 -7.78 -3.52
N GLY A 47 -10.54 -8.41 -4.28
CA GLY A 47 -10.80 -9.74 -4.83
C GLY A 47 -10.74 -10.88 -3.82
N ARG A 48 -9.89 -10.81 -2.79
CA ARG A 48 -9.68 -11.90 -1.82
C ARG A 48 -9.86 -11.53 -0.35
N GLY A 49 -10.03 -10.25 0.00
CA GLY A 49 -10.34 -9.80 1.35
C GLY A 49 -9.36 -10.26 2.43
N LYS A 50 -8.07 -10.41 2.13
CA LYS A 50 -7.09 -10.93 3.09
C LYS A 50 -6.53 -9.80 3.97
N PRO A 51 -6.46 -9.99 5.31
CA PRO A 51 -5.90 -8.99 6.24
C PRO A 51 -4.52 -8.47 5.84
N LYS A 52 -3.66 -9.35 5.30
CA LYS A 52 -2.32 -8.99 4.83
C LYS A 52 -2.32 -7.87 3.79
N ASP A 53 -3.32 -7.80 2.89
CA ASP A 53 -3.34 -6.74 1.88
C ASP A 53 -3.73 -5.38 2.46
N TRP A 54 -4.60 -5.35 3.48
CA TRP A 54 -4.90 -4.13 4.22
C TRP A 54 -3.70 -3.65 5.02
N TYR A 55 -2.99 -4.56 5.70
CA TYR A 55 -1.73 -4.26 6.38
C TYR A 55 -0.71 -3.66 5.39
N ASP A 56 -0.45 -4.33 4.27
CA ASP A 56 0.56 -3.91 3.30
C ASP A 56 0.26 -2.49 2.74
N ILE A 57 -1.02 -2.16 2.52
CA ILE A 57 -1.43 -0.82 2.06
C ILE A 57 -1.15 0.23 3.14
N ALA A 58 -1.66 0.03 4.36
CA ALA A 58 -1.50 0.99 5.45
C ALA A 58 -0.01 1.19 5.79
N PHE A 59 0.75 0.09 5.86
CA PHE A 59 2.18 0.10 6.11
C PHE A 59 2.93 0.95 5.09
N VAL A 60 2.69 0.74 3.80
CA VAL A 60 3.37 1.49 2.74
C VAL A 60 2.95 2.96 2.71
N LEU A 61 1.68 3.27 2.99
CA LEU A 61 1.26 4.67 3.09
C LEU A 61 1.96 5.42 4.22
N ILE A 62 2.18 4.77 5.36
CA ILE A 62 2.82 5.36 6.54
C ILE A 62 4.35 5.43 6.39
N HIS A 63 4.98 4.40 5.82
CA HIS A 63 6.44 4.24 5.87
C HIS A 63 7.16 4.37 4.51
N ASN A 64 6.50 4.85 3.46
CA ASN A 64 7.20 5.01 2.17
C ASN A 64 8.26 6.12 2.20
N ASP A 65 9.33 5.90 1.44
CA ASP A 65 10.46 6.81 1.32
C ASP A 65 10.18 8.05 0.44
N LEU A 66 9.00 8.16 -0.16
CA LEU A 66 8.67 9.22 -1.13
C LEU A 66 8.10 10.48 -0.48
N GLY A 67 7.89 10.50 0.83
CA GLY A 67 7.31 11.63 1.57
C GLY A 67 5.94 11.35 2.17
N GLY A 68 5.61 10.08 2.42
CA GLY A 68 4.39 9.70 3.12
C GLY A 68 3.16 9.73 2.24
N VAL A 69 2.01 10.05 2.84
CA VAL A 69 0.69 9.92 2.19
C VAL A 69 0.51 10.92 1.03
N ASP A 70 0.98 12.15 1.16
CA ASP A 70 0.81 13.19 0.14
C ASP A 70 1.54 12.84 -1.16
N ALA A 71 2.76 12.32 -1.04
CA ALA A 71 3.52 11.82 -2.19
C ALA A 71 2.85 10.61 -2.84
N ALA A 72 2.24 9.72 -2.05
CA ALA A 72 1.45 8.59 -2.55
C ALA A 72 0.23 9.06 -3.35
N ILE A 73 -0.48 10.09 -2.85
CA ILE A 73 -1.62 10.72 -3.54
C ILE A 73 -1.17 11.31 -4.88
N GLU A 74 -0.12 12.14 -4.89
CA GLU A 74 0.39 12.78 -6.10
C GLU A 74 0.80 11.74 -7.14
N ARG A 75 1.60 10.75 -6.72
CA ARG A 75 2.09 9.69 -7.61
C ARG A 75 0.95 8.87 -8.18
N THR A 76 -0.04 8.50 -7.37
CA THR A 76 -1.18 7.68 -7.83
C THR A 76 -2.06 8.45 -8.80
N ASN A 77 -2.34 9.73 -8.52
CA ASN A 77 -3.08 10.61 -9.43
C ASN A 77 -2.36 10.81 -10.77
N SER A 78 -1.03 10.92 -10.74
CA SER A 78 -0.21 11.10 -11.94
C SER A 78 -0.14 9.84 -12.80
N VAL A 79 0.09 8.67 -12.19
CA VAL A 79 0.31 7.42 -12.92
C VAL A 79 -0.99 6.72 -13.34
N PHE A 80 -2.03 6.79 -12.51
CA PHE A 80 -3.27 6.01 -12.72
C PHE A 80 -4.57 6.84 -12.77
N PRO A 81 -4.61 8.03 -13.39
CA PRO A 81 -5.80 8.91 -13.35
C PRO A 81 -7.08 8.24 -13.88
N ASN A 82 -6.94 7.37 -14.89
CA ASN A 82 -8.07 6.65 -15.49
C ASN A 82 -8.52 5.46 -14.66
N VAL A 83 -7.62 4.84 -13.88
CA VAL A 83 -7.98 3.70 -13.02
C VAL A 83 -8.80 4.20 -11.83
N LEU A 84 -8.42 5.35 -11.27
CA LEU A 84 -9.14 6.02 -10.18
C LEU A 84 -10.59 6.37 -10.56
N LYS A 85 -10.81 6.79 -11.81
CA LYS A 85 -12.15 7.12 -12.34
C LYS A 85 -12.92 5.91 -12.88
N GLY A 86 -12.24 4.78 -13.07
CA GLY A 86 -12.79 3.61 -13.74
C GLY A 86 -12.68 2.35 -12.86
N PRO A 87 -11.97 1.30 -13.33
CA PRO A 87 -12.00 -0.02 -12.71
C PRO A 87 -11.51 -0.06 -11.26
N GLY A 88 -10.65 0.89 -10.84
CA GLY A 88 -10.15 0.96 -9.47
C GLY A 88 -11.12 1.58 -8.48
N LYS A 89 -12.16 2.30 -8.95
CA LYS A 89 -13.06 3.04 -8.08
C LYS A 89 -13.73 2.13 -7.04
N THR A 90 -14.29 0.99 -7.47
CA THR A 90 -14.93 0.03 -6.56
C THR A 90 -13.96 -0.49 -5.51
N TRP A 91 -12.75 -0.88 -5.91
CA TRP A 91 -11.76 -1.45 -4.99
C TRP A 91 -11.31 -0.44 -3.94
N LEU A 92 -11.16 0.82 -4.35
CA LEU A 92 -10.74 1.88 -3.47
C LEU A 92 -11.89 2.37 -2.56
N THR A 93 -13.13 2.38 -3.03
CA THR A 93 -14.30 2.63 -2.18
C THR A 93 -14.44 1.54 -1.11
N GLU A 94 -14.26 0.28 -1.47
CA GLU A 94 -14.24 -0.80 -0.47
C GLU A 94 -13.05 -0.72 0.47
N LEU A 95 -11.87 -0.33 -0.03
CA LEU A 95 -10.72 -0.05 0.82
C LEU A 95 -11.05 1.03 1.85
N LEU A 96 -11.64 2.14 1.43
CA LEU A 96 -12.07 3.20 2.35
C LEU A 96 -13.07 2.68 3.40
N ALA A 97 -14.05 1.86 2.98
CA ALA A 97 -15.00 1.25 3.91
C ALA A 97 -14.33 0.32 4.94
N ASN A 98 -13.29 -0.42 4.53
CA ASN A 98 -12.52 -1.30 5.42
C ASN A 98 -11.65 -0.53 6.44
N PHE A 99 -11.51 0.79 6.27
CA PHE A 99 -10.79 1.71 7.13
C PHE A 99 -11.69 2.85 7.62
N ALA A 100 -13.01 2.65 7.69
CA ALA A 100 -13.95 3.72 8.03
C ALA A 100 -13.90 4.16 9.50
N GLU A 101 -13.50 3.26 10.39
CA GLU A 101 -13.41 3.46 11.84
C GLU A 101 -12.13 2.83 12.40
N THR A 102 -11.67 3.26 13.58
CA THR A 102 -10.44 2.78 14.23
C THR A 102 -10.49 1.30 14.65
N ASN A 103 -11.66 0.68 14.64
CA ASN A 103 -11.89 -0.74 14.89
C ASN A 103 -12.30 -1.51 13.62
N SER A 104 -12.27 -0.87 12.44
CA SER A 104 -12.61 -1.52 11.18
C SER A 104 -11.58 -2.59 10.82
N GLN A 105 -12.01 -3.60 10.05
CA GLN A 105 -11.18 -4.78 9.77
C GLN A 105 -9.82 -4.47 9.13
N GLY A 106 -9.72 -3.42 8.30
CA GLY A 106 -8.45 -3.00 7.70
C GLY A 106 -7.52 -2.36 8.73
N VAL A 107 -8.06 -1.54 9.64
CA VAL A 107 -7.31 -0.93 10.74
C VAL A 107 -6.82 -1.99 11.71
N GLU A 108 -7.72 -2.91 12.11
CA GLU A 108 -7.40 -4.03 13.00
C GLU A 108 -6.33 -4.95 12.42
N ALA A 109 -6.37 -5.21 11.10
CA ALA A 109 -5.34 -5.98 10.41
C ALA A 109 -3.96 -5.32 10.50
N TYR A 110 -3.90 -3.99 10.33
CA TYR A 110 -2.65 -3.25 10.48
C TYR A 110 -2.15 -3.26 11.92
N ALA A 111 -2.99 -2.83 12.86
CA ALA A 111 -2.62 -2.69 14.27
C ALA A 111 -2.22 -4.03 14.89
N THR A 112 -2.92 -5.12 14.55
CA THR A 112 -2.58 -6.46 15.05
C THR A 112 -1.22 -6.92 14.55
N GLN A 113 -0.92 -6.77 13.26
CA GLN A 113 0.37 -7.19 12.72
C GLN A 113 1.51 -6.33 13.27
N MET A 114 1.36 -5.01 13.31
CA MET A 114 2.36 -4.11 13.87
C MET A 114 2.62 -4.38 15.35
N PHE A 115 1.58 -4.63 16.16
CA PHE A 115 1.76 -4.93 17.57
C PHE A 115 2.39 -6.31 17.83
N LEU A 116 2.16 -7.28 16.94
CA LEU A 116 2.85 -8.58 17.00
C LEU A 116 4.36 -8.44 16.74
N ASP A 117 4.72 -7.62 15.75
CA ASP A 117 6.12 -7.40 15.36
C ASP A 117 6.84 -6.41 16.30
N HIS A 118 6.10 -5.47 16.87
CA HIS A 118 6.55 -4.36 17.71
C HIS A 118 5.64 -4.17 18.94
N PRO A 119 5.68 -5.10 19.92
CA PRO A 119 4.81 -5.07 21.10
C PRO A 119 5.06 -3.89 22.05
N GLU A 120 6.14 -3.12 21.84
CA GLU A 120 6.43 -1.87 22.52
C GLU A 120 5.57 -0.68 22.04
N LEU A 121 4.96 -0.79 20.85
CA LEU A 121 4.15 0.28 20.28
C LEU A 121 2.74 0.28 20.89
N ASP A 122 2.16 1.47 21.00
CA ASP A 122 0.78 1.61 21.46
C ASP A 122 -0.22 1.22 20.36
N ARG A 123 -1.11 0.29 20.69
CA ARG A 123 -2.09 -0.24 19.73
C ARG A 123 -3.11 0.80 19.29
N GLU A 124 -3.52 1.71 20.18
CA GLU A 124 -4.49 2.75 19.84
C GLU A 124 -3.88 3.73 18.82
N THR A 125 -2.62 4.10 19.02
CA THR A 125 -1.83 4.91 18.08
C THR A 125 -1.70 4.22 16.73
N LEU A 126 -1.34 2.94 16.69
CA LEU A 126 -1.26 2.16 15.46
C LEU A 126 -2.59 2.13 14.69
N SER A 127 -3.72 1.99 15.41
CA SER A 127 -5.05 2.04 14.81
C SER A 127 -5.37 3.42 14.24
N ALA A 128 -5.06 4.49 14.97
CA ALA A 128 -5.30 5.86 14.53
C ALA A 128 -4.46 6.20 13.28
N ASP A 129 -3.19 5.83 13.26
CA ASP A 129 -2.29 6.07 12.13
C ASP A 129 -2.79 5.39 10.84
N ALA A 130 -3.21 4.13 10.94
CA ALA A 130 -3.74 3.39 9.80
C ALA A 130 -5.04 4.00 9.27
N TYR A 131 -5.97 4.34 10.16
CA TYR A 131 -7.21 5.03 9.83
C TYR A 131 -6.92 6.35 9.10
N LEU A 132 -6.05 7.19 9.66
CA LEU A 132 -5.72 8.51 9.12
C LEU A 132 -5.03 8.40 7.76
N ALA A 133 -4.02 7.54 7.64
CA ALA A 133 -3.25 7.39 6.42
C ALA A 133 -4.10 6.91 5.24
N VAL A 134 -4.92 5.87 5.43
CA VAL A 134 -5.79 5.35 4.36
C VAL A 134 -6.92 6.32 4.04
N SER A 135 -7.51 6.96 5.06
CA SER A 135 -8.56 7.97 4.86
C SER A 135 -8.03 9.19 4.08
N GLN A 136 -6.86 9.70 4.45
CA GLN A 136 -6.21 10.81 3.76
C GLN A 136 -5.88 10.43 2.33
N PHE A 137 -5.30 9.26 2.11
CA PHE A 137 -5.00 8.75 0.77
C PHE A 137 -6.25 8.68 -0.11
N CYS A 138 -7.31 8.02 0.36
CA CYS A 138 -8.55 7.85 -0.39
C CYS A 138 -9.23 9.20 -0.70
N LYS A 139 -9.27 10.12 0.27
CA LYS A 139 -9.77 11.48 0.05
C LYS A 139 -8.93 12.25 -0.97
N GLY A 140 -7.60 12.15 -0.87
CA GLY A 140 -6.66 12.85 -1.76
C GLY A 140 -6.71 12.38 -3.21
N ILE A 141 -7.08 11.13 -3.46
CA ILE A 141 -7.33 10.60 -4.82
C ILE A 141 -8.78 10.79 -5.29
N GLY A 142 -9.61 11.51 -4.52
CA GLY A 142 -10.94 11.96 -4.91
C GLY A 142 -12.10 11.02 -4.53
N LEU A 143 -11.94 10.18 -3.50
CA LEU A 143 -13.02 9.37 -2.94
C LEU A 143 -13.68 10.09 -1.77
N SER A 144 -15.01 10.00 -1.70
CA SER A 144 -15.86 10.62 -0.68
C SER A 144 -16.71 9.56 0.01
#